data_AF-A0A2T0KMX2-F1
#
_entry.id   AF-A0A2T0KMX2-F1
#
_cell.length_a   1.000
_cell.length_b   1.000
_cell.length_c   1.000
_cell.angle_alpha   90.00
_cell.angle_beta   90.00
_cell.angle_gamma   90.00
#
_symmetry.space_group_name_H-M   'P 1'
#
loop_
_entity.id
_entity.type
_entity.pdbx_description
1 polymer ?
#
loop_
_entity_poly.entity_id
_entity_poly.type
_entity_poly.pdbx_seq_one_letter_code
_entity_poly.pdbx_strand_id
1 'polypeptide(L)'
;MFSEMVVKQDASLIAHYHHPDFILETNGQKQDYDASAEGHRKVYAAEDTNEIRYDDGTWAESPERIATRVWIKTRRPNEAPPEFEVALIASYVDRKIHRVWELT
;
A
#
# COMPACT_ATOMS: atom_id res chain seq x y z
N MET A 1 -8.14 4.25 -1.54
CA MET A 1 -7.26 3.18 -2.06
C MET A 1 -7.20 2.01 -1.09
N PHE A 2 -6.70 2.17 0.15
CA PHE A 2 -6.66 1.06 1.13
C PHE A 2 -8.00 0.34 1.32
N SER A 3 -9.10 1.06 1.56
CA SER A 3 -10.42 0.44 1.77
C SER A 3 -10.94 -0.32 0.56
N GLU A 4 -10.69 0.18 -0.65
CA GLU A 4 -11.30 -0.36 -1.89
C GLU A 4 -10.43 -1.42 -2.57
N MET A 5 -9.11 -1.26 -2.54
CA MET A 5 -8.17 -2.17 -3.22
C MET A 5 -7.51 -3.13 -2.23
N VAL A 6 -6.98 -2.62 -1.11
CA VAL A 6 -6.17 -3.43 -0.17
C VAL A 6 -7.02 -4.28 0.76
N VAL A 7 -8.01 -3.67 1.42
CA VAL A 7 -8.87 -4.36 2.39
C VAL A 7 -9.86 -5.28 1.69
N LYS A 8 -10.42 -4.86 0.55
CA LYS A 8 -11.30 -5.71 -0.28
C LYS A 8 -10.54 -6.64 -1.22
N GLN A 9 -9.21 -6.53 -1.28
CA GLN A 9 -8.34 -7.35 -2.12
C GLN A 9 -8.71 -7.31 -3.62
N ASP A 10 -9.15 -6.16 -4.11
CA ASP A 10 -9.56 -5.98 -5.51
C ASP A 10 -8.36 -5.59 -6.40
N ALA A 11 -7.72 -6.60 -6.98
CA ALA A 11 -6.58 -6.41 -7.88
C ALA A 11 -6.95 -5.65 -9.18
N SER A 12 -8.24 -5.57 -9.55
CA SER A 12 -8.66 -4.85 -10.77
C SER A 12 -8.43 -3.34 -10.66
N LEU A 13 -8.32 -2.83 -9.43
CA LEU A 13 -8.09 -1.41 -9.14
C LEU A 13 -6.60 -1.01 -9.14
N ILE A 14 -5.66 -1.94 -9.34
CA ILE A 14 -4.23 -1.62 -9.36
C ILE A 14 -3.91 -0.56 -10.41
N ALA A 15 -4.38 -0.76 -11.65
CA ALA A 15 -4.21 0.20 -12.75
C ALA A 15 -5.05 1.47 -12.56
N HIS A 16 -6.09 1.45 -11.73
CA HIS A 16 -6.85 2.64 -11.38
C HIS A 16 -6.02 3.56 -10.48
N TYR A 17 -5.38 3.02 -9.43
CA TYR A 17 -4.65 3.79 -8.43
C TYR A 17 -3.18 4.08 -8.76
N HIS A 18 -2.48 3.20 -9.49
CA HIS A 18 -1.05 3.35 -9.75
C HIS A 18 -0.77 3.82 -11.18
N HIS A 19 0.24 4.68 -11.32
CA HIS A 19 0.78 5.12 -12.60
C HIS A 19 1.57 3.99 -13.26
N PRO A 20 1.60 3.83 -14.60
CA PRO A 20 2.39 2.80 -15.26
C PRO A 20 3.90 2.86 -14.94
N ASP A 21 4.43 4.07 -14.72
CA ASP A 21 5.82 4.27 -14.27
C ASP A 21 6.00 4.17 -12.76
N PHE A 22 5.09 3.53 -12.02
CA PHE A 22 5.13 3.45 -10.57
C PHE A 22 6.41 2.78 -10.03
N ILE A 23 6.91 3.29 -8.90
CA ILE A 23 7.97 2.65 -8.11
C ILE A 23 7.55 2.62 -6.64
N LEU A 24 7.59 1.43 -6.05
CA LEU A 24 7.54 1.21 -4.61
C LEU A 24 8.97 1.05 -4.08
N GLU A 25 9.31 1.75 -3.00
CA GLU A 25 10.54 1.54 -2.25
C GLU A 25 10.21 1.18 -0.80
N THR A 26 10.48 -0.05 -0.39
CA THR A 26 10.23 -0.53 0.98
C THR A 26 11.56 -0.90 1.63
N ASN A 27 11.94 -0.23 2.72
CA ASN A 27 13.21 -0.45 3.44
C ASN A 27 14.45 -0.41 2.51
N GLY A 28 14.44 0.48 1.51
CA GLY A 28 15.51 0.64 0.52
C GLY A 28 15.48 -0.38 -0.63
N GLN A 29 14.54 -1.33 -0.65
CA GLN A 29 14.33 -2.25 -1.77
C GLN A 29 13.30 -1.67 -2.73
N LYS A 30 13.56 -1.76 -4.05
CA LYS A 30 12.70 -1.18 -5.08
C LYS A 30 11.93 -2.23 -5.85
N GLN A 31 10.67 -1.93 -6.15
CA GLN A 31 9.81 -2.69 -7.05
C GLN A 31 9.20 -1.72 -8.07
N ASP A 32 9.19 -2.11 -9.33
CA ASP A 32 8.47 -1.40 -10.38
C ASP A 32 6.98 -1.75 -10.39
N TYR A 33 6.24 -1.15 -11.32
CA TYR A 33 4.81 -1.38 -11.48
C TYR A 33 4.47 -2.87 -11.65
N ASP A 34 5.17 -3.58 -12.52
CA ASP A 34 4.84 -4.98 -12.81
C ASP A 34 5.12 -5.89 -11.62
N ALA A 35 6.28 -5.70 -10.95
CA ALA A 35 6.62 -6.45 -9.75
C ALA A 35 5.66 -6.16 -8.60
N SER A 36 5.29 -4.90 -8.39
CA SER A 36 4.31 -4.49 -7.37
C SER A 36 2.92 -5.04 -7.66
N ALA A 37 2.46 -4.94 -8.91
CA ALA A 37 1.16 -5.43 -9.32
C ALA A 37 1.05 -6.96 -9.17
N GLU A 38 2.11 -7.68 -9.54
CA GLU A 38 2.17 -9.13 -9.37
C GLU A 38 2.22 -9.53 -7.89
N GLY A 39 2.95 -8.79 -7.05
CA GLY A 39 2.94 -8.97 -5.60
C GLY A 39 1.54 -8.83 -5.02
N HIS A 40 0.81 -7.77 -5.39
CA HIS A 40 -0.57 -7.56 -4.97
C HIS A 40 -1.50 -8.70 -5.42
N ARG A 41 -1.43 -9.14 -6.69
CA ARG A 41 -2.24 -10.26 -7.18
C ARG A 41 -2.01 -11.54 -6.39
N LYS A 42 -0.76 -11.86 -6.07
CA LYS A 42 -0.41 -13.03 -5.25
C LYS A 42 -0.98 -12.94 -3.85
N VAL A 43 -0.83 -11.79 -3.19
CA VAL A 43 -1.36 -11.57 -1.84
C VAL A 43 -2.89 -11.59 -1.82
N TYR A 44 -3.54 -11.00 -2.83
CA TYR A 44 -5.01 -10.94 -2.91
C TYR A 44 -5.66 -12.26 -3.32
N ALA A 45 -4.90 -13.17 -3.93
CA ALA A 45 -5.34 -14.53 -4.19
C ALA A 45 -5.29 -15.44 -2.95
N ALA A 46 -4.60 -15.02 -1.88
CA ALA A 46 -4.56 -15.73 -0.61
C ALA A 46 -5.75 -15.36 0.28
N GLU A 47 -6.07 -16.23 1.25
CA GLU A 47 -7.14 -15.98 2.25
C GLU A 47 -6.73 -14.97 3.34
N ASP A 48 -5.54 -14.39 3.24
CA ASP A 48 -5.03 -13.40 4.18
C ASP A 48 -5.85 -12.11 4.09
N THR A 49 -6.24 -11.51 5.22
CA THR A 49 -6.95 -10.22 5.24
C THR A 49 -6.13 -9.15 5.94
N ASN A 50 -6.29 -7.90 5.50
CA ASN A 50 -5.61 -6.75 6.11
C ASN A 50 -6.60 -5.82 6.80
N GLU A 51 -6.25 -5.38 8.00
CA GLU A 51 -6.90 -4.31 8.75
C GLU A 51 -5.93 -3.12 8.82
N ILE A 52 -6.42 -1.93 8.47
CA ILE A 52 -5.60 -0.70 8.40
C ILE A 52 -6.08 0.26 9.47
N ARG A 53 -5.17 0.67 10.36
CA ARG A 53 -5.41 1.71 11.35
C ARG A 53 -4.56 2.92 11.00
N TYR A 54 -5.20 4.07 10.79
CA TYR A 54 -4.52 5.31 10.48
C TYR A 54 -4.02 6.01 11.75
N ASP A 55 -2.91 6.72 11.65
CA ASP A 55 -2.51 7.70 12.65
C ASP A 55 -2.97 9.10 12.22
N ASP A 56 -4.10 9.54 12.77
CA ASP A 56 -4.69 10.85 12.47
C ASP A 56 -3.75 12.03 12.80
N GLY A 57 -2.74 11.83 13.64
CA GLY A 57 -1.77 12.87 14.03
C GLY A 57 -0.58 13.05 13.08
N THR A 58 -0.45 12.23 12.02
CA THR A 58 0.78 12.19 11.19
C THR A 58 0.57 12.59 9.73
N TRP A 59 -0.64 12.97 9.36
CA TRP A 59 -0.94 13.36 7.99
C TRP A 59 -0.24 14.66 7.60
N ALA A 60 0.56 14.59 6.54
CA ALA A 60 1.12 15.74 5.84
C ALA A 60 0.75 15.63 4.36
N GLU A 61 -0.13 16.52 3.89
CA GLU A 61 -0.70 16.47 2.54
C GLU A 61 -0.40 17.76 1.76
N SER A 62 -0.13 17.58 0.48
CA SER A 62 0.02 18.61 -0.54
C SER A 62 -0.63 18.11 -1.83
N PRO A 63 -0.84 18.96 -2.85
CA PRO A 63 -1.44 18.53 -4.11
C PRO A 63 -0.72 17.36 -4.80
N GLU A 64 0.59 17.20 -4.57
CA GLU A 64 1.43 16.21 -5.25
C GLU A 64 1.89 15.07 -4.34
N ARG A 65 1.75 15.19 -3.02
CA ARG A 65 2.29 14.23 -2.06
C ARG A 65 1.44 14.12 -0.81
N ILE A 66 1.41 12.91 -0.27
CA ILE A 66 0.87 12.62 1.05
C ILE A 66 1.89 11.81 1.85
N ALA A 67 2.00 12.09 3.14
CA ALA A 67 2.76 11.29 4.07
C ALA A 67 1.88 10.99 5.29
N THR A 68 2.00 9.77 5.83
CA THR A 68 1.28 9.36 7.04
C THR A 68 1.95 8.14 7.65
N ARG A 69 1.59 7.85 8.89
CA ARG A 69 1.83 6.57 9.54
C ARG A 69 0.54 5.76 9.58
N VAL A 70 0.66 4.46 9.34
CA VAL A 70 -0.42 3.49 9.50
C VAL A 70 0.07 2.27 10.26
N TRP A 71 -0.86 1.50 10.81
CA TRP A 71 -0.61 0.14 11.25
C TRP A 71 -1.37 -0.82 10.35
N ILE A 72 -0.67 -1.84 9.88
CA ILE A 72 -1.22 -2.89 9.03
C ILE A 72 -1.22 -4.17 9.84
N LYS A 73 -2.42 -4.71 10.07
CA LYS A 73 -2.59 -5.99 10.73
C LYS A 73 -3.03 -7.03 9.72
N THR A 74 -2.19 -8.04 9.51
CA THR A 74 -2.47 -9.12 8.57
C THR A 74 -2.99 -10.33 9.34
N ARG A 75 -4.13 -10.87 8.92
CA ARG A 75 -4.73 -12.07 9.50
C ARG A 75 -4.54 -13.22 8.51
N ARG A 76 -3.85 -14.27 8.94
CA ARG A 76 -3.76 -15.54 8.21
C ARG A 76 -4.55 -16.62 8.94
N PRO A 77 -5.06 -17.63 8.22
CA PRO A 77 -5.64 -18.79 8.88
C PRO A 77 -4.65 -19.43 9.86
N ASN A 78 -5.09 -19.69 11.09
CA ASN A 78 -4.33 -20.40 12.13
C ASN A 78 -3.05 -19.71 12.66
N GLU A 79 -2.85 -18.42 12.38
CA GLU A 79 -1.74 -17.64 12.93
C GLU A 79 -2.25 -16.48 13.80
N ALA A 80 -1.50 -16.12 14.84
CA ALA A 80 -1.73 -14.86 15.54
C ALA A 80 -1.42 -13.70 14.58
N PRO A 81 -2.35 -12.74 14.38
CA PRO A 81 -2.18 -11.72 13.35
C PRO A 81 -1.08 -10.73 13.73
N PRO A 82 0.05 -10.68 13.00
CA PRO A 82 1.05 -9.65 13.23
C PRO A 82 0.49 -8.27 12.88
N GLU A 83 0.92 -7.26 13.63
CA GLU A 83 0.68 -5.85 13.34
C GLU A 83 2.03 -5.17 13.10
N PHE A 84 2.14 -4.44 12.00
CA PHE A 84 3.33 -3.71 11.60
C PHE A 84 3.02 -2.22 11.57
N GLU A 85 3.93 -1.39 12.08
CA GLU A 85 3.91 0.06 11.89
C GLU A 85 4.53 0.37 10.53
N VAL A 86 3.88 1.22 9.74
CA VAL A 86 4.38 1.61 8.41
C VAL A 86 4.33 3.13 8.30
N ALA A 87 5.48 3.75 8.08
CA ALA A 87 5.57 5.14 7.66
C ALA A 87 5.59 5.16 6.12
N LEU A 88 4.63 5.86 5.52
CA LEU A 88 4.49 5.93 4.06
C LEU A 88 4.53 7.37 3.56
N ILE A 89 5.18 7.55 2.42
CA ILE A 89 5.13 8.77 1.63
C ILE A 89 4.72 8.37 0.22
N ALA A 90 3.63 8.91 -0.30
CA ALA A 90 3.21 8.71 -1.68
C ALA A 90 3.28 10.02 -2.46
N SER A 91 3.72 9.96 -3.72
CA SER A 91 3.64 11.08 -4.66
C SER A 91 2.73 10.75 -5.83
N TYR A 92 2.09 11.77 -6.39
CA TYR A 92 1.09 11.64 -7.45
C TYR A 92 1.54 12.28 -8.76
N VAL A 93 1.19 11.63 -9.88
CA VAL A 93 1.24 12.17 -11.25
C VAL A 93 -0.05 11.73 -11.94
N ASP A 94 -0.71 12.61 -12.70
CA ASP A 94 -1.98 12.31 -13.38
C ASP A 94 -3.06 11.73 -12.45
N ARG A 95 -3.08 12.21 -11.19
CA ARG A 95 -3.95 11.74 -10.09
C ARG A 95 -3.78 10.25 -9.74
N LYS A 96 -2.67 9.65 -10.15
CA LYS A 96 -2.27 8.28 -9.84
C LYS A 96 -1.03 8.30 -8.95
N ILE A 97 -0.92 7.29 -8.10
CA ILE A 97 0.26 7.08 -7.27
C ILE A 97 1.43 6.74 -8.20
N HIS A 98 2.44 7.59 -8.19
CA HIS A 98 3.64 7.46 -9.01
C HIS A 98 4.83 6.93 -8.19
N ARG A 99 4.93 7.30 -6.92
CA ARG A 99 5.96 6.75 -6.02
C ARG A 99 5.33 6.45 -4.69
N VAL A 100 5.81 5.39 -4.04
CA VAL A 100 5.60 5.13 -2.62
C VAL A 100 6.94 4.81 -1.99
N TRP A 101 7.22 5.43 -0.85
CA TRP A 101 8.30 5.04 0.05
C TRP A 101 7.68 4.52 1.33
N GLU A 102 8.12 3.36 1.77
CA GLU A 102 7.66 2.66 2.97
C GLU A 102 8.84 2.31 3.86
N LEU A 103 8.65 2.52 5.17
CA LEU A 103 9.51 1.99 6.23
C LEU A 103 8.64 1.22 7.20
N THR A 104 9.07 0.01 7.54
CA THR A 104 8.36 -0.93 8.43
C THR A 104 9.23 -1.42 9.57
#